data_AF-A0A1G1W8Y3-F1
#
_entry.id   AF-A0A1G1W8Y3-F1
#
_cell.length_a   1.000
_cell.length_b   1.000
_cell.length_c   1.000
_cell.angle_alpha   90.00
_cell.angle_beta   90.00
_cell.angle_gamma   90.00
#
_symmetry.space_group_name_H-M   'P 1'
#
loop_
_entity.id
_entity.type
_entity.pdbx_description
1 polymer ?
#
loop_
_entity_poly.entity_id
_entity_poly.type
_entity_poly.pdbx_seq_one_letter_code
_entity_poly.pdbx_strand_id
1 'polypeptide(L)'
;MPIIKSAKKKLRADNRKQIINKKVKDKVRIALKKFKVAPSTKTLDLAYSALDTAAKKNIIPKGRADRKKGRLALSLEKGKAVHRKKTASKKAVKAKAN
;
A
#
# COMPACT_ATOMS: atom_id res chain seq x y z
N MET A 1 27.80 -18.39 -13.22
CA MET A 1 28.34 -17.14 -13.81
C MET A 1 27.94 -17.06 -15.28
N PRO A 2 27.72 -15.87 -15.85
CA PRO A 2 27.37 -15.74 -17.26
C PRO A 2 28.58 -16.03 -18.14
N ILE A 3 28.46 -17.03 -19.01
CA ILE A 3 29.55 -17.49 -19.88
C ILE A 3 29.61 -16.65 -21.17
N ILE A 4 28.49 -16.54 -21.87
CA ILE A 4 28.36 -15.79 -23.14
C ILE A 4 28.28 -14.27 -22.95
N LYS A 5 28.71 -13.49 -23.96
CA LYS A 5 28.78 -12.01 -23.92
C LYS A 5 27.41 -11.36 -23.61
N SER A 6 26.33 -11.88 -24.22
CA SER A 6 24.96 -11.39 -23.99
C SER A 6 24.50 -11.60 -22.55
N ALA A 7 24.83 -12.74 -21.95
CA ALA A 7 24.50 -13.04 -20.56
C ALA A 7 25.26 -12.13 -19.59
N LYS A 8 26.54 -11.83 -19.84
CA LYS A 8 27.31 -10.84 -19.06
C LYS A 8 26.69 -9.44 -19.14
N LYS A 9 26.20 -9.03 -20.32
CA LYS A 9 25.46 -7.75 -20.50
C LYS A 9 24.14 -7.76 -19.73
N LYS A 10 23.38 -8.85 -19.80
CA LYS A 10 22.11 -9.02 -19.08
C LYS A 10 22.30 -8.91 -17.57
N LEU A 11 23.30 -9.59 -16.99
CA LEU A 11 23.61 -9.50 -15.56
C LEU A 11 23.88 -8.05 -15.13
N ARG A 12 24.69 -7.29 -15.88
CA ARG A 12 24.93 -5.87 -15.59
C ARG A 12 23.66 -5.03 -15.63
N ALA A 13 22.78 -5.27 -16.61
CA ALA A 13 21.52 -4.54 -16.73
C ALA A 13 20.55 -4.90 -15.60
N ASP A 14 20.45 -6.18 -15.25
CA ASP A 14 19.58 -6.68 -14.20
C ASP A 14 20.01 -6.14 -12.82
N ASN A 15 21.31 -6.06 -12.54
CA ASN A 15 21.83 -5.43 -11.32
C ASN A 15 21.40 -3.96 -11.19
N ARG A 16 21.51 -3.17 -12.27
CA ARG A 16 21.06 -1.77 -12.25
C ARG A 16 19.54 -1.66 -12.05
N LYS A 17 18.77 -2.46 -12.77
CA LYS A 17 17.31 -2.50 -12.64
C LYS A 17 16.88 -2.93 -11.24
N GLN A 18 17.58 -3.88 -10.64
CA GLN A 18 17.28 -4.38 -9.30
C GLN A 18 17.40 -3.28 -8.24
N ILE A 19 18.44 -2.44 -8.30
CA ILE A 19 18.63 -1.32 -7.38
C ILE A 19 17.45 -0.34 -7.48
N ILE A 20 17.07 0.04 -8.71
CA ILE A 20 15.97 0.97 -8.96
C ILE A 20 14.62 0.38 -8.50
N ASN A 21 14.37 -0.88 -8.86
CA ASN A 21 13.14 -1.58 -8.49
C ASN A 21 13.02 -1.77 -6.98
N LYS A 22 14.13 -2.04 -6.29
CA LYS A 22 14.18 -2.14 -4.82
C LYS A 22 13.75 -0.82 -4.18
N LYS A 23 14.28 0.32 -4.64
CA LYS A 23 13.89 1.65 -4.15
C LYS A 23 12.38 1.89 -4.27
N VAL A 24 11.76 1.54 -5.40
CA VAL A 24 10.31 1.71 -5.58
C VAL A 24 9.52 0.73 -4.69
N LYS A 25 9.94 -0.53 -4.59
CA LYS A 25 9.32 -1.53 -3.69
C LYS A 25 9.38 -1.08 -2.24
N ASP A 26 10.50 -0.50 -1.81
CA ASP A 26 10.66 0.04 -0.46
C ASP A 26 9.75 1.24 -0.20
N LYS A 27 9.60 2.17 -1.16
CA LYS A 27 8.64 3.27 -1.05
C LYS A 27 7.22 2.76 -0.83
N VAL A 28 6.79 1.77 -1.62
CA VAL A 28 5.46 1.12 -1.45
C VAL A 28 5.36 0.47 -0.07
N ARG A 29 6.38 -0.27 0.38
CA ARG A 29 6.39 -0.92 1.70
C ARG A 29 6.25 0.10 2.83
N ILE A 30 6.99 1.20 2.77
CA ILE A 30 6.95 2.27 3.77
C ILE A 30 5.58 2.95 3.78
N ALA A 31 5.01 3.28 2.61
CA ALA A 31 3.69 3.90 2.53
C ALA A 31 2.59 3.00 3.14
N LEU A 32 2.62 1.69 2.85
CA LEU A 32 1.70 0.72 3.45
C LEU A 32 1.88 0.60 4.97
N LYS A 33 3.13 0.63 5.46
CA LYS A 33 3.39 0.63 6.92
C LYS A 33 2.84 1.90 7.58
N LYS A 34 3.07 3.07 6.98
CA LYS A 34 2.54 4.34 7.48
C LYS A 34 1.01 4.33 7.58
N PHE A 35 0.32 3.82 6.56
CA PHE A 35 -1.13 3.66 6.61
C PHE A 35 -1.58 2.70 7.71
N LYS A 36 -0.86 1.59 7.93
CA LYS A 36 -1.19 0.62 8.98
C LYS A 36 -1.08 1.23 10.38
N VAL A 37 -0.08 2.08 10.62
CA VAL A 37 0.13 2.74 11.92
C VAL A 37 -0.90 3.86 12.14
N ALA A 38 -1.10 4.72 11.14
CA ALA A 38 -2.00 5.86 11.21
C ALA A 38 -2.93 5.86 9.99
N PRO A 39 -4.08 5.18 10.07
CA PRO A 39 -5.06 5.16 8.98
C PRO A 39 -5.74 6.53 8.87
N SER A 40 -5.41 7.27 7.83
CA SER A 40 -5.95 8.61 7.52
C SER A 40 -6.12 8.77 6.02
N THR A 41 -6.87 9.78 5.58
CA THR A 41 -7.00 10.12 4.14
C THR A 41 -5.64 10.46 3.53
N LYS A 42 -4.84 11.29 4.20
CA LYS A 42 -3.49 11.66 3.74
C LYS A 42 -2.57 10.45 3.56
N THR A 43 -2.59 9.50 4.50
CA THR A 43 -1.77 8.27 4.39
C THR A 43 -2.30 7.30 3.34
N LEU A 44 -3.60 7.33 3.04
CA LEU A 44 -4.21 6.59 1.94
C LEU A 44 -3.75 7.12 0.59
N ASP A 45 -3.77 8.45 0.39
CA ASP A 45 -3.36 9.09 -0.87
C ASP A 45 -1.89 8.79 -1.19
N LEU A 46 -1.02 8.84 -0.17
CA LEU A 46 0.38 8.46 -0.29
C LEU A 46 0.56 6.98 -0.67
N ALA A 47 -0.25 6.09 -0.10
CA ALA A 47 -0.22 4.67 -0.43
C ALA A 47 -0.70 4.39 -1.86
N TYR A 48 -1.74 5.09 -2.32
CA TYR A 48 -2.26 4.98 -3.68
C TYR A 48 -1.26 5.47 -4.71
N SER A 49 -0.72 6.69 -4.53
CA SER A 49 0.28 7.25 -5.42
C SER A 49 1.52 6.34 -5.56
N ALA A 50 1.99 5.75 -4.46
CA ALA A 50 3.12 4.81 -4.48
C ALA A 50 2.76 3.51 -5.24
N LEU A 51 1.57 2.96 -5.04
CA LEU A 51 1.10 1.74 -5.71
C LEU A 51 0.93 1.96 -7.22
N ASP A 52 0.32 3.07 -7.61
CA ASP A 52 0.06 3.39 -9.02
C ASP A 52 1.34 3.71 -9.77
N THR A 53 2.30 4.40 -9.13
CA THR A 53 3.64 4.61 -9.71
C THR A 53 4.36 3.28 -9.93
N ALA A 54 4.25 2.34 -8.98
CA ALA A 54 4.86 1.01 -9.11
C ALA A 54 4.19 0.16 -10.20
N ALA A 55 2.88 0.32 -10.39
CA ALA A 55 2.11 -0.33 -11.46
C ALA A 55 2.46 0.26 -12.83
N LYS A 56 2.51 1.59 -12.96
CA LYS A 56 2.91 2.29 -14.19
C LYS A 56 4.29 1.86 -14.67
N LYS A 57 5.23 1.63 -13.74
CA LYS A 57 6.59 1.15 -14.04
C LYS A 57 6.70 -0.37 -14.22
N ASN A 58 5.58 -1.10 -14.22
CA ASN A 58 5.53 -2.56 -14.31
C ASN A 58 6.36 -3.31 -13.25
N ILE A 59 6.63 -2.68 -12.10
CA ILE A 59 7.35 -3.30 -10.98
C ILE A 59 6.41 -4.21 -10.18
N ILE A 60 5.12 -3.85 -10.19
CA ILE A 60 4.02 -4.64 -9.64
C ILE A 60 2.96 -4.79 -10.75
N PRO A 61 2.36 -5.98 -10.95
CA PRO A 61 1.25 -6.16 -11.87
C PRO A 61 0.03 -5.31 -11.49
N LYS A 62 -0.69 -4.77 -12.48
CA LYS A 62 -1.83 -3.87 -12.29
C LYS A 62 -2.87 -4.45 -11.32
N GLY A 63 -3.33 -5.69 -11.55
CA GLY A 63 -4.29 -6.34 -10.66
C GLY A 63 -3.80 -6.53 -9.22
N ARG A 64 -2.49 -6.61 -8.96
CA ARG A 64 -1.96 -6.63 -7.59
C ARG A 64 -2.04 -5.25 -6.94
N ALA A 65 -1.81 -4.17 -7.69
CA ALA A 65 -2.00 -2.81 -7.21
C ALA A 65 -3.48 -2.54 -6.91
N ASP A 66 -4.39 -2.91 -7.82
CA ASP A 66 -5.83 -2.69 -7.67
C ASP A 66 -6.41 -3.44 -6.46
N ARG A 67 -6.04 -4.72 -6.28
CA ARG A 67 -6.40 -5.47 -5.07
C ARG A 67 -5.91 -4.81 -3.80
N LYS A 68 -4.71 -4.22 -3.80
CA LYS A 68 -4.18 -3.51 -2.63
C LYS A 68 -4.97 -2.23 -2.37
N LYS A 69 -5.28 -1.44 -3.41
CA LYS A 69 -6.11 -0.23 -3.28
C LYS A 69 -7.49 -0.54 -2.69
N GLY A 70 -8.17 -1.56 -3.22
CA GLY A 70 -9.46 -2.02 -2.70
C GLY A 70 -9.41 -2.48 -1.25
N ARG A 71 -8.38 -3.25 -0.87
CA ARG A 71 -8.19 -3.67 0.54
C ARG A 71 -7.98 -2.49 1.49
N LEU A 72 -7.23 -1.46 1.08
CA LEU A 72 -7.00 -0.26 1.89
C LEU A 72 -8.29 0.54 2.09
N ALA A 73 -9.09 0.70 1.03
CA ALA A 73 -10.40 1.36 1.11
C ALA A 73 -11.34 0.64 2.09
N LEU A 74 -11.47 -0.69 1.93
CA LEU A 74 -12.28 -1.51 2.83
C LEU A 74 -11.79 -1.45 4.28
N SER A 75 -10.47 -1.39 4.50
CA SER A 75 -9.90 -1.29 5.84
C SER A 75 -10.23 0.04 6.51
N LEU A 76 -10.23 1.14 5.75
CA LEU A 76 -10.59 2.46 6.26
C LEU A 76 -12.07 2.52 6.63
N GLU A 77 -12.93 2.01 5.76
CA GLU A 77 -14.39 1.98 5.99
C GLU A 77 -14.76 1.06 7.16
N LYS A 78 -14.11 -0.11 7.29
CA LYS A 78 -14.27 -0.96 8.49
C LYS A 78 -13.83 -0.24 9.76
N GLY A 79 -12.70 0.48 9.72
CA GLY A 79 -12.24 1.29 10.85
C GLY A 79 -13.28 2.35 11.28
N LYS A 80 -13.85 3.07 10.31
CA LYS A 80 -14.93 4.04 10.55
C LYS A 80 -16.21 3.38 11.08
N ALA A 81 -16.62 2.25 10.51
CA ALA A 81 -17.83 1.54 10.92
C ALA A 81 -17.76 1.01 12.36
N VAL A 82 -16.60 0.51 12.79
CA VAL A 82 -16.36 0.12 14.19
C VAL A 82 -16.46 1.34 15.12
N HIS A 83 -15.96 2.50 14.69
CA HIS A 83 -16.07 3.73 15.47
C HIS A 83 -17.51 4.24 15.58
N ARG A 84 -18.28 4.21 14.48
CA ARG A 84 -19.71 4.58 14.46
C ARG A 84 -20.56 3.69 15.36
N LYS A 85 -20.29 2.37 15.42
CA LYS A 85 -20.99 1.47 16.36
C LYS A 85 -20.67 1.78 17.81
N LYS A 86 -19.42 2.13 18.14
CA LYS A 86 -19.01 2.51 19.52
C LYS A 86 -19.59 3.85 19.99
N THR A 87 -19.75 4.82 19.10
CA THR A 87 -20.38 6.11 19.45
C THR A 87 -21.90 5.97 19.62
N ALA A 88 -22.54 5.13 18.81
CA ALA A 88 -23.97 4.83 18.94
C ALA A 88 -24.31 4.09 20.25
N SER A 89 -23.50 3.12 20.68
CA SER A 89 -23.73 2.42 21.95
C SER A 89 -23.53 3.32 23.17
N LYS A 90 -22.52 4.20 23.17
CA LYS A 90 -22.33 5.19 24.26
C LYS A 90 -23.49 6.20 24.35
N LYS A 91 -24.04 6.63 23.21
CA LYS A 91 -25.19 7.55 23.18
C LYS A 91 -26.47 6.88 23.69
N ALA A 92 -26.67 5.60 23.36
CA ALA A 92 -27.81 4.81 23.86
C ALA A 92 -27.74 4.52 25.37
N VAL A 93 -26.53 4.33 25.92
CA VAL A 93 -26.34 4.16 27.38
C VAL A 93 -26.60 5.47 28.13
N LYS A 94 -26.14 6.61 27.60
CA LYS A 94 -26.39 7.93 28.20
C LYS A 94 -27.86 8.37 28.16
N ALA A 95 -28.61 7.93 27.14
CA ALA A 95 -30.04 8.20 27.00
C ALA A 95 -30.94 7.34 27.90
N LYS A 96 -30.40 6.28 28.53
CA LYS A 96 -31.10 5.45 29.53
C LYS A 96 -30.76 5.80 30.98
N ALA A 97 -29.85 6.76 31.18
CA ALA A 97 -29.33 7.18 32.48
C ALA A 97 -29.83 8.58 32.90
N ASN A 98 -30.72 9.19 32.11
CA ASN A 98 -31.56 10.35 32.43
C ASN A 98 -33.02 9.90 32.34
#